data_AF-A0AAD0KCY3-F1
#
_entry.id   AF-A0AAD0KCY3-F1
#
_cell.length_a   1.000
_cell.length_b   1.000
_cell.length_c   1.000
_cell.angle_alpha   90.00
_cell.angle_beta   90.00
_cell.angle_gamma   90.00
#
_symmetry.space_group_name_H-M   'P 1'
#
loop_
_entity.id
_entity.type
_entity.pdbx_description
1 polymer ?
#
loop_
_entity_poly.entity_id
_entity_poly.type
_entity_poly.pdbx_seq_one_letter_code
_entity_poly.pdbx_strand_id
1 'polypeptide(L)'
;MLEFKEDKIRYLEMLQSIVTRMAANSFNLKSWTVTLVAGILALSSNKANTGYLFITFIPIIGFWFLDTYYLHLERRYRALFDFIRINELAEINFNLNPKDIQNESDKSLQYFFCFFSKSEWLFYLPLGVIVGVVMKLTNLI
;
A
#
# COMPACT_ATOMS: atom_id res chain seq x y z
N MET A 1 -12.92 -22.34 -29.17
CA MET A 1 -12.89 -20.86 -29.32
C MET A 1 -13.71 -20.16 -28.25
N LEU A 2 -14.93 -20.62 -27.92
CA LEU A 2 -15.73 -20.06 -26.80
C LEU A 2 -15.11 -20.35 -25.42
N GLU A 3 -14.67 -21.58 -25.14
CA GLU A 3 -14.02 -21.94 -23.86
C GLU A 3 -12.77 -21.11 -23.56
N PHE A 4 -11.86 -20.94 -24.54
CA PHE A 4 -10.67 -20.09 -24.39
C PHE A 4 -11.00 -18.64 -23.99
N LYS A 5 -12.10 -18.09 -24.52
CA LYS A 5 -12.55 -16.74 -24.18
C LYS A 5 -13.08 -16.68 -22.75
N GLU A 6 -13.80 -17.71 -22.32
CA GLU A 6 -14.32 -17.81 -20.95
C GLU A 6 -13.20 -17.98 -19.92
N ASP A 7 -12.22 -18.84 -20.18
CA ASP A 7 -11.05 -19.02 -19.31
C ASP A 7 -10.26 -17.73 -19.15
N LYS A 8 -10.06 -16.99 -20.24
CA LYS A 8 -9.40 -15.67 -20.21
C LYS A 8 -10.19 -14.66 -19.35
N ILE A 9 -11.52 -14.63 -19.46
CA ILE A 9 -12.37 -13.75 -18.64
C ILE A 9 -12.24 -14.12 -17.15
N ARG A 10 -12.41 -15.40 -16.82
CA ARG A 10 -12.29 -15.89 -15.43
C ARG A 10 -10.93 -15.58 -14.83
N TYR A 11 -9.86 -15.75 -15.60
CA TYR A 11 -8.52 -15.45 -15.13
C TYR A 11 -8.32 -13.94 -14.87
N LEU A 12 -8.82 -13.07 -15.73
CA LEU A 12 -8.82 -11.62 -15.51
C LEU A 12 -9.64 -11.23 -14.27
N GLU A 13 -10.80 -11.84 -14.04
CA GLU A 13 -11.61 -11.63 -12.82
C GLU A 13 -10.86 -12.02 -11.55
N MET A 14 -10.13 -13.15 -11.56
CA MET A 14 -9.28 -13.57 -10.43
C MET A 14 -8.19 -12.53 -10.14
N LEU A 15 -7.50 -12.04 -11.18
CA LEU A 15 -6.48 -10.99 -11.04
C LEU A 15 -7.08 -9.69 -10.49
N GLN A 16 -8.24 -9.28 -11.00
CA GLN A 16 -8.94 -8.08 -10.52
C GLN A 16 -9.37 -8.21 -9.05
N SER A 17 -9.80 -9.39 -8.62
CA SER A 17 -10.10 -9.68 -7.22
C SER A 17 -8.87 -9.50 -6.32
N ILE A 18 -7.70 -9.97 -6.77
CA ILE A 18 -6.44 -9.76 -6.04
C ILE A 18 -6.08 -8.26 -5.97
N VAL A 19 -6.15 -7.53 -7.08
CA VAL A 19 -5.91 -6.07 -7.12
C VAL A 19 -6.81 -5.34 -6.12
N THR A 20 -8.10 -5.69 -6.10
CA THR A 20 -9.08 -5.11 -5.18
C THR A 20 -8.72 -5.36 -3.72
N ARG A 21 -8.26 -6.58 -3.38
CA ARG A 21 -7.79 -6.93 -2.03
C ARG A 21 -6.53 -6.16 -1.64
N MET A 22 -5.58 -5.95 -2.56
CA MET A 22 -4.37 -5.17 -2.27
C MET A 22 -4.70 -3.72 -1.97
N ALA A 23 -5.57 -3.10 -2.78
CA ALA A 23 -6.05 -1.74 -2.56
C ALA A 23 -6.81 -1.60 -1.22
N ALA A 24 -7.65 -2.59 -0.88
CA ALA A 24 -8.34 -2.63 0.41
C ALA A 24 -7.38 -2.76 1.60
N ASN A 25 -6.34 -3.60 1.50
CA ASN A 25 -5.32 -3.73 2.53
C ASN A 25 -4.52 -2.42 2.72
N SER A 26 -4.14 -1.75 1.62
CA SER A 26 -3.51 -0.42 1.65
C SER A 26 -4.39 0.59 2.40
N PHE A 27 -5.67 0.70 2.04
CA PHE A 27 -6.61 1.60 2.70
C PHE A 27 -6.81 1.28 4.20
N ASN A 28 -6.86 -0.01 4.54
CA ASN A 28 -6.98 -0.45 5.93
C ASN A 28 -5.75 -0.05 6.75
N LEU A 29 -4.53 -0.19 6.21
CA LEU A 29 -3.31 0.25 6.89
C LEU A 29 -3.33 1.76 7.18
N LYS A 30 -3.76 2.59 6.23
CA LYS A 30 -3.94 4.03 6.43
C LYS A 30 -4.92 4.31 7.59
N SER A 31 -6.06 3.61 7.61
CA SER A 31 -7.08 3.73 8.66
C SER A 31 -6.57 3.31 10.05
N TRP A 32 -5.84 2.21 10.13
CA TRP A 32 -5.20 1.74 11.36
C TRP A 32 -4.10 2.70 11.83
N THR A 33 -3.35 3.31 10.90
CA THR A 33 -2.36 4.33 11.23
C THR A 33 -3.01 5.50 11.96
N VAL A 34 -4.09 6.06 11.40
CA VAL A 34 -4.80 7.20 12.02
C VAL A 34 -5.36 6.81 13.39
N THR A 35 -5.96 5.63 13.51
CA THR A 35 -6.52 5.13 14.77
C THR A 35 -5.46 5.01 15.87
N LEU A 36 -4.31 4.38 15.57
CA LEU A 36 -3.24 4.23 16.55
C LEU A 36 -2.59 5.57 16.90
N VAL A 37 -2.35 6.44 15.90
CA VAL A 37 -1.81 7.78 16.14
C VAL A 37 -2.74 8.58 17.05
N ALA A 38 -4.03 8.64 16.74
CA ALA A 38 -5.02 9.33 17.55
C ALA A 38 -5.11 8.75 18.97
N GLY A 39 -5.10 7.42 19.13
CA GLY A 39 -5.11 6.76 20.43
C GLY A 39 -3.88 7.11 21.28
N ILE A 40 -2.68 7.09 20.69
CA ILE A 40 -1.44 7.45 21.40
C ILE A 40 -1.44 8.94 21.78
N LEU A 41 -1.87 9.82 20.88
CA LEU A 41 -1.98 11.26 21.17
C LEU A 41 -2.97 11.54 22.31
N ALA A 42 -4.12 10.85 22.32
CA ALA A 42 -5.11 10.96 23.38
C ALA A 42 -4.56 10.47 24.73
N LEU A 43 -3.80 9.37 24.76
CA LEU A 43 -3.15 8.88 25.98
C LEU A 43 -2.04 9.82 26.48
N SER A 44 -1.40 10.56 25.57
CA SER A 44 -0.33 11.51 25.91
C SER A 44 -0.84 12.83 26.49
N SER A 45 -2.15 13.07 26.58
CA SER A 45 -2.70 14.33 27.12
C SER A 45 -2.50 14.48 28.63
N ASN A 46 -2.30 13.37 29.34
CA ASN A 46 -1.95 13.39 30.76
C ASN A 46 -0.44 13.61 30.90
N LYS A 47 -0.04 14.72 31.55
CA LYS A 47 1.33 15.29 31.70
C LYS A 47 2.45 14.34 32.18
N ALA A 48 2.20 13.05 32.33
CA ALA A 48 3.09 12.11 32.99
C ALA A 48 4.31 11.65 32.17
N ASN A 49 4.34 11.81 30.84
CA ASN A 49 5.58 11.65 30.06
C ASN A 49 5.35 11.98 28.57
N THR A 50 5.67 13.21 28.16
CA THR A 50 5.62 13.60 26.74
C THR A 50 6.56 12.77 25.86
N GLY A 51 7.58 12.09 26.43
CA GLY A 51 8.45 11.16 25.71
C GLY A 51 7.74 10.02 24.98
N TYR A 52 6.50 9.67 25.36
CA TYR A 52 5.71 8.67 24.65
C TYR A 52 5.30 9.09 23.23
N LEU A 53 5.35 10.38 22.89
CA LEU A 53 5.03 10.86 21.53
C LEU A 53 6.03 10.38 20.48
N PHE A 54 7.26 10.02 20.85
CA PHE A 54 8.20 9.40 19.91
C PHE A 54 7.74 8.00 19.47
N ILE A 55 7.00 7.28 20.32
CA ILE A 55 6.44 5.95 20.00
C ILE A 55 5.40 6.06 18.88
N THR A 56 4.74 7.21 18.73
CA THR A 56 3.77 7.47 17.65
C THR A 56 4.37 7.32 16.25
N PHE A 57 5.68 7.52 16.08
CA PHE A 57 6.34 7.31 14.79
C PHE A 57 6.49 5.84 14.41
N ILE A 58 6.48 4.91 15.38
CA ILE A 58 6.60 3.48 15.11
C ILE A 58 5.47 2.97 14.20
N PRO A 59 4.17 3.15 14.52
CA PRO A 59 3.11 2.73 13.61
C PRO A 59 3.08 3.53 12.30
N ILE A 60 3.45 4.82 12.30
CA ILE A 60 3.52 5.63 11.07
C ILE A 60 4.52 5.02 10.09
N ILE A 61 5.77 4.79 10.53
CA ILE A 61 6.84 4.28 9.69
C ILE A 61 6.55 2.81 9.31
N GLY A 62 6.16 1.98 10.29
CA GLY A 62 5.87 0.57 10.07
C GLY A 62 4.74 0.35 9.08
N PHE A 63 3.63 1.07 9.22
CA PHE A 63 2.52 0.96 8.28
C PHE A 63 2.83 1.58 6.92
N TRP A 64 3.65 2.63 6.85
CA TRP A 64 4.07 3.17 5.56
C TRP A 64 4.86 2.17 4.71
N PHE A 65 5.78 1.40 5.31
CA PHE A 65 6.48 0.33 4.60
C PHE A 65 5.54 -0.81 4.16
N LEU A 66 4.59 -1.20 5.01
CA LEU A 66 3.61 -2.23 4.67
C LEU A 66 2.63 -1.75 3.58
N ASP A 67 2.21 -0.50 3.63
CA ASP A 67 1.32 0.10 2.64
C ASP A 67 2.01 0.19 1.27
N THR A 68 3.28 0.61 1.27
CA THR A 68 4.15 0.55 0.09
C THR A 68 4.25 -0.86 -0.49
N TYR A 69 4.34 -1.89 0.36
CA TYR A 69 4.38 -3.29 -0.08
C TYR A 69 3.08 -3.71 -0.78
N TYR A 70 1.92 -3.34 -0.23
CA TYR A 70 0.63 -3.64 -0.88
C TYR A 70 0.45 -2.86 -2.18
N LEU A 71 0.87 -1.60 -2.25
CA LEU A 71 0.87 -0.82 -3.49
C LEU A 71 1.80 -1.43 -4.55
N HIS A 72 2.97 -1.89 -4.15
CA HIS A 72 3.89 -2.59 -5.05
C HIS A 72 3.26 -3.86 -5.63
N LEU A 73 2.64 -4.69 -4.79
CA LEU A 73 1.90 -5.87 -5.24
C LEU A 73 0.74 -5.49 -6.18
N GLU A 74 -0.07 -4.50 -5.82
CA GLU A 74 -1.18 -4.01 -6.64
C GLU A 74 -0.72 -3.64 -8.05
N ARG A 75 0.37 -2.87 -8.18
CA ARG A 75 0.93 -2.47 -9.47
C ARG A 75 1.41 -3.66 -10.29
N ARG A 76 2.06 -4.64 -9.66
CA ARG A 76 2.50 -5.87 -10.35
C ARG A 76 1.33 -6.72 -10.84
N TYR A 77 0.27 -6.84 -10.04
CA TYR A 77 -0.95 -7.53 -10.47
C TYR A 77 -1.69 -6.78 -11.58
N ARG A 78 -1.69 -5.44 -11.57
CA ARG A 78 -2.21 -4.65 -12.70
C ARG A 78 -1.40 -4.85 -13.97
N ALA A 79 -0.07 -4.89 -13.88
CA ALA A 79 0.78 -5.22 -15.02
C ALA A 79 0.47 -6.63 -15.57
N LEU A 80 0.21 -7.61 -14.69
CA LEU A 80 -0.24 -8.96 -15.09
C LEU A 80 -1.60 -8.96 -15.77
N PHE A 81 -2.55 -8.22 -15.22
CA PHE A 81 -3.85 -8.04 -15.83
C PHE A 81 -3.73 -7.43 -17.23
N ASP A 82 -2.94 -6.36 -17.38
CA ASP A 82 -2.77 -5.66 -18.66
C ASP A 82 -2.06 -6.53 -19.70
N PHE A 83 -1.03 -7.27 -19.30
CA PHE A 83 -0.32 -8.22 -20.17
C PHE A 83 -1.27 -9.27 -20.75
N ILE A 84 -2.11 -9.89 -19.91
CA ILE A 84 -3.07 -10.90 -20.35
C ILE A 84 -4.20 -10.29 -21.17
N ARG A 85 -4.69 -9.10 -20.80
CA ARG A 85 -5.74 -8.40 -21.55
C ARG A 85 -5.32 -8.18 -23.00
N ILE A 86 -4.12 -7.62 -23.21
CA ILE A 86 -3.61 -7.21 -24.52
C ILE A 86 -3.20 -8.40 -25.38
N ASN A 87 -2.60 -9.44 -24.79
CA ASN A 87 -2.12 -10.59 -25.54
C ASN A 87 -3.26 -11.60 -25.81
N GLU A 88 -3.74 -11.68 -27.05
CA GLU A 88 -4.78 -12.64 -27.45
C GLU A 88 -4.31 -14.10 -27.42
N LEU A 89 -3.03 -14.33 -27.71
CA LEU A 89 -2.40 -15.66 -27.70
C LEU A 89 -1.77 -16.03 -26.36
N ALA A 90 -2.01 -15.23 -25.29
CA ALA A 90 -1.50 -15.57 -23.97
C ALA A 90 -2.09 -16.91 -23.50
N GLU A 91 -1.20 -17.83 -23.12
CA GLU A 91 -1.61 -19.11 -22.54
C GLU A 91 -2.22 -18.88 -21.16
N ILE A 92 -3.46 -19.33 -20.97
CA ILE A 92 -4.18 -19.21 -19.70
C ILE A 92 -3.90 -20.48 -18.89
N ASN A 93 -2.94 -20.40 -17.98
CA ASN A 93 -2.56 -21.50 -17.08
C ASN A 93 -3.01 -21.27 -15.62
N PHE A 94 -3.80 -20.21 -15.37
CA PHE A 94 -4.28 -19.80 -14.04
C PHE A 94 -3.17 -19.55 -12.99
N ASN A 95 -1.93 -19.31 -13.41
CA ASN A 95 -0.84 -18.98 -12.51
C ASN A 95 -0.96 -17.52 -12.03
N LEU A 96 -1.44 -17.32 -10.80
CA LEU A 96 -1.62 -16.00 -10.19
C LEU A 96 -0.32 -15.36 -9.68
N ASN A 97 0.86 -15.82 -10.09
CA ASN A 97 2.12 -15.28 -9.61
C ASN A 97 2.58 -14.09 -10.46
N PRO A 98 2.60 -12.84 -9.94
CA PRO A 98 3.03 -11.67 -10.70
C PRO A 98 4.56 -11.55 -10.80
N LYS A 99 5.31 -12.59 -10.37
CA LYS A 99 6.77 -12.67 -10.53
C LYS A 99 7.19 -12.91 -11.98
N ASP A 100 6.34 -13.56 -12.76
CA ASP A 100 6.68 -14.00 -14.11
C ASP A 100 6.65 -12.86 -15.13
N ILE A 101 6.13 -11.69 -14.74
CA ILE A 101 6.21 -10.46 -15.53
C ILE A 101 7.47 -9.71 -15.14
N GLN A 102 8.54 -10.03 -15.87
CA GLN A 102 9.78 -9.28 -15.89
C GLN A 102 9.65 -8.08 -16.81
N ASN A 103 8.71 -7.18 -16.52
CA ASN A 103 8.76 -5.83 -17.10
C ASN A 103 9.70 -4.97 -16.23
N GLU A 104 10.97 -5.38 -16.14
CA GLU A 104 11.98 -4.72 -15.29
C GLU A 104 12.24 -3.26 -15.70
N SER A 105 11.83 -2.88 -16.91
CA SER A 105 11.93 -1.53 -17.45
C SER A 105 10.91 -0.55 -16.84
N ASP A 106 9.78 -1.02 -16.33
CA ASP A 106 8.78 -0.15 -15.70
C ASP A 106 9.20 0.17 -14.26
N LYS A 107 9.86 1.32 -14.11
CA LYS A 107 10.27 1.87 -12.83
C LYS A 107 9.13 1.97 -11.82
N SER A 108 7.88 2.16 -12.26
CA SER A 108 6.72 2.26 -11.37
C SER A 108 6.45 0.96 -10.61
N LEU A 109 6.93 -0.18 -11.13
CA LEU A 109 6.83 -1.48 -10.50
C LEU A 109 7.91 -1.71 -9.44
N GLN A 110 8.93 -0.87 -9.32
CA GLN A 110 9.95 -1.04 -8.29
C GLN A 110 9.43 -0.52 -6.94
N TYR A 111 9.77 -1.23 -5.87
CA TYR A 111 9.33 -0.90 -4.51
C TYR A 111 9.70 0.55 -4.11
N PHE A 112 10.88 1.01 -4.50
CA PHE A 112 11.35 2.38 -4.23
C PHE A 112 10.41 3.46 -4.80
N PHE A 113 9.94 3.31 -6.04
CA PHE A 113 8.99 4.27 -6.63
C PHE A 113 7.57 4.13 -6.07
N CYS A 114 7.24 3.00 -5.44
CA CYS A 114 5.99 2.85 -4.68
C CYS A 114 6.08 3.63 -3.35
N PHE A 115 7.24 3.57 -2.69
CA PHE A 115 7.49 4.25 -1.42
C PHE A 115 7.32 5.78 -1.54
N PHE A 116 7.85 6.35 -2.64
CA PHE A 116 7.72 7.78 -2.97
C PHE A 116 6.49 8.11 -3.81
N SER A 117 5.51 7.20 -3.89
CA SER A 117 4.31 7.47 -4.67
C SER A 117 3.46 8.57 -4.02
N LYS A 118 2.66 9.26 -4.85
CA LYS A 118 1.80 10.36 -4.41
C LYS A 118 0.84 9.93 -3.30
N SER A 119 0.25 8.72 -3.37
CA SER A 119 -0.71 8.23 -2.38
C SER A 119 -0.08 7.99 -1.01
N GLU A 120 1.18 7.56 -0.98
CA GLU A 120 1.91 7.27 0.25
C GLU A 120 2.44 8.56 0.89
N TRP A 121 3.18 9.37 0.12
CA TRP A 121 3.77 10.61 0.62
C TRP A 121 2.72 11.63 1.06
N LEU A 122 1.61 11.78 0.31
CA LEU A 122 0.53 12.71 0.70
C LEU A 122 -0.25 12.25 1.93
N PHE A 123 -0.09 11.00 2.38
CA PHE A 123 -0.75 10.49 3.57
C PHE A 123 0.19 10.53 4.78
N TYR A 124 1.33 9.85 4.69
CA TYR A 124 2.21 9.63 5.83
C TYR A 124 3.02 10.87 6.24
N LEU A 125 3.41 11.74 5.29
CA LEU A 125 4.13 12.96 5.66
C LEU A 125 3.28 13.99 6.38
N PRO A 126 2.07 14.37 5.90
CA PRO A 126 1.22 15.27 6.67
C PRO A 126 0.91 14.72 8.06
N LEU A 127 0.70 13.41 8.18
CA LEU A 127 0.48 12.76 9.48
C LEU A 127 1.70 12.90 10.41
N GLY A 128 2.91 12.65 9.89
CA GLY A 128 4.16 12.87 10.64
C GLY A 128 4.37 14.33 11.04
N VAL A 129 4.03 15.28 10.16
CA VAL A 129 4.09 16.73 10.45
C VAL A 129 3.13 17.10 11.57
N ILE A 130 1.89 16.57 11.56
CA ILE A 130 0.91 16.79 12.63
C ILE A 130 1.49 16.34 13.98
N VAL A 131 2.07 15.13 14.04
CA VAL A 131 2.71 14.62 15.26
C VAL A 131 3.86 15.53 15.70
N GLY A 132 4.72 15.96 14.77
CA GLY A 132 5.83 16.89 15.05
C GLY A 132 5.36 18.25 15.59
N VAL A 133 4.27 18.80 15.04
CA VAL A 133 3.66 20.04 15.55
C VAL A 133 3.13 19.84 16.97
N VAL A 134 2.46 18.72 17.25
CA VAL A 134 1.97 18.40 18.60
C VAL A 134 3.14 18.30 19.58
N MET A 135 4.22 17.61 19.22
CA MET A 135 5.42 17.49 20.07
C MET A 135 6.02 18.84 20.41
N LYS A 136 6.14 19.74 19.43
CA LYS A 136 6.62 21.12 19.63
C LYS A 136 5.70 21.91 20.57
N LEU A 137 4.38 21.80 20.41
CA LEU A 137 3.40 22.44 21.30
C LEU A 137 3.48 21.93 22.74
N THR A 138 3.90 20.67 22.93
CA THR A 138 4.11 20.07 24.25
C THR A 138 5.50 20.30 24.85
N ASN A 139 6.35 21.13 24.23
CA ASN A 139 7.75 21.40 24.63
C ASN A 139 8.62 20.13 24.76
N LEU A 140 8.35 19.10 23.96
CA LEU A 140 9.14 17.86 23.94
C LEU A 140 10.41 17.99 23.09
N ILE A 141 10.39 18.88 22.10
CA ILE A 141 11.47 19.24 21.18
C ILE A 141 11.43 20.75 21.02
#